data_AF-A0A7Y4WJD7-F1
#
_entry.id   AF-A0A7Y4WJD7-F1
#
_cell.length_a   1.000
_cell.length_b   1.000
_cell.length_c   1.000
_cell.angle_alpha   90.00
_cell.angle_beta   90.00
_cell.angle_gamma   90.00
#
_symmetry.space_group_name_H-M   'P 1'
#
loop_
_entity.id
_entity.type
_entity.pdbx_description
1 polymer ?
#
loop_
_entity_poly.entity_id
_entity_poly.type
_entity_poly.pdbx_seq_one_letter_code
_entity_poly.pdbx_strand_id
1 'polypeptide(L)'
;MTGIVLSGFSVALSCLALGGLSLFLDSSHWGPSAAAGLAGMSSGMLFFLAVLLFPLYETFVGQVLPIEIARRLGVGSVGCALISGGVFGVGHFLNGGGAHGVTTSFAGSVFAFGYVLVRHVGFRASYVTAATAHAMHNAVLMLALLLFPQLR
;
A
#
# COMPACT_ATOMS: atom_id res chain seq x y z
N MET A 1 0.88 17.96 -2.28
CA MET A 1 0.58 17.82 -0.83
C MET A 1 -0.37 16.67 -0.53
N THR A 2 -1.41 16.43 -1.34
CA THR A 2 -2.42 15.37 -1.11
C THR A 2 -1.82 13.98 -0.88
N GLY A 3 -0.85 13.55 -1.69
CA GLY A 3 -0.22 12.22 -1.54
C GLY A 3 0.47 12.02 -0.17
N ILE A 4 1.17 13.03 0.34
CA ILE A 4 1.87 12.95 1.64
C ILE A 4 0.87 12.82 2.80
N VAL A 5 -0.22 13.60 2.76
CA VAL A 5 -1.27 13.52 3.79
C VAL A 5 -1.92 12.14 3.76
N LEU A 6 -2.26 11.63 2.57
CA LEU A 6 -2.82 10.29 2.40
C LEU A 6 -1.87 9.19 2.89
N SER A 7 -0.57 9.37 2.73
CA SER A 7 0.43 8.47 3.31
C SER A 7 0.30 8.37 4.83
N GLY A 8 0.19 9.50 5.54
CA GLY A 8 0.00 9.51 7.00
C GLY A 8 -1.25 8.72 7.42
N PHE A 9 -2.37 8.94 6.73
CA PHE A 9 -3.61 8.18 6.97
C PHE A 9 -3.44 6.69 6.67
N SER A 10 -2.77 6.34 5.58
CA SER A 10 -2.55 4.94 5.21
C SER A 10 -1.70 4.19 6.25
N VAL A 11 -0.64 4.82 6.78
CA VAL A 11 0.19 4.22 7.84
C VAL A 11 -0.61 4.03 9.11
N ALA A 12 -1.38 5.05 9.54
CA ALA A 12 -2.23 4.94 10.72
C ALA A 12 -3.25 3.78 10.58
N LEU A 13 -3.91 3.67 9.42
CA LEU A 13 -4.85 2.58 9.16
C LEU A 13 -4.19 1.20 9.12
N SER A 14 -3.00 1.07 8.52
CA SER A 14 -2.25 -0.19 8.55
C SER A 14 -1.85 -0.59 9.97
N CYS A 15 -1.42 0.36 10.80
CA CYS A 15 -1.12 0.10 12.21
C CYS A 15 -2.38 -0.32 12.99
N LEU A 16 -3.51 0.35 12.78
CA LEU A 16 -4.78 -0.01 13.41
C LEU A 16 -5.26 -1.40 12.95
N ALA A 17 -5.12 -1.72 11.66
CA ALA A 17 -5.47 -3.03 11.12
C ALA A 17 -4.59 -4.14 11.73
N LEU A 18 -3.27 -3.90 11.83
CA LEU A 18 -2.34 -4.83 12.47
C LEU A 18 -2.65 -5.01 13.96
N GLY A 19 -2.88 -3.90 14.68
CA GLY A 19 -3.28 -3.92 16.09
C GLY A 19 -4.58 -4.68 16.29
N GLY A 20 -5.59 -4.44 15.46
CA GLY A 20 -6.85 -5.17 15.47
C GLY A 20 -6.65 -6.67 15.24
N LEU A 21 -5.87 -7.06 14.23
CA LEU A 21 -5.53 -8.46 13.98
C LEU A 21 -4.86 -9.12 15.19
N SER A 22 -3.94 -8.41 15.85
CA SER A 22 -3.21 -8.95 17.01
C SER A 22 -4.10 -9.24 18.24
N LEU A 23 -5.31 -8.67 18.30
CA LEU A 23 -6.29 -8.98 19.34
C LEU A 23 -6.97 -10.34 19.13
N PHE A 24 -6.96 -10.87 17.91
CA PHE A 24 -7.69 -12.08 17.53
C PHE A 24 -6.79 -13.21 17.04
N LEU A 25 -5.58 -12.89 16.54
CA LEU A 25 -4.64 -13.83 15.94
C LEU A 25 -3.25 -13.66 16.56
N ASP A 26 -2.66 -14.77 16.99
CA ASP A 26 -1.25 -14.83 17.37
C ASP A 26 -0.34 -14.78 16.12
N SER A 27 0.94 -14.51 16.34
CA SER A 27 1.93 -14.32 15.28
C SER A 27 2.12 -15.53 14.37
N SER A 28 1.75 -16.73 14.81
CA SER A 28 1.81 -17.95 14.00
C SER A 28 0.91 -17.88 12.75
N HIS A 29 -0.16 -17.07 12.78
CA HIS A 29 -1.10 -16.90 11.66
C HIS A 29 -0.80 -15.69 10.77
N TRP A 30 0.27 -14.93 11.05
CA TRP A 30 0.55 -13.68 10.32
C TRP A 30 1.11 -13.94 8.92
N GLY A 31 1.76 -15.10 8.74
CA GLY A 31 2.43 -15.49 7.51
C GLY A 31 3.92 -15.09 7.48
N PRO A 32 4.62 -15.40 6.38
CA PRO A 32 6.04 -15.09 6.25
C PRO A 32 6.27 -13.59 6.14
N SER A 33 7.45 -13.13 6.56
CA SER A 33 7.85 -11.74 6.33
C SER A 33 8.09 -11.50 4.84
N ALA A 34 7.29 -10.61 4.22
CA ALA A 34 7.52 -10.15 2.85
C ALA A 34 8.91 -9.50 2.66
N ALA A 35 9.51 -8.99 3.75
CA ALA A 35 10.85 -8.41 3.73
C ALA A 35 11.97 -9.46 3.66
N ALA A 36 11.67 -10.76 3.87
CA ALA A 36 12.67 -11.82 3.82
C ALA A 36 13.36 -11.94 2.45
N GLY A 37 12.62 -11.72 1.35
CA GLY A 37 13.17 -11.70 -0.02
C GLY A 37 14.06 -10.50 -0.32
N LEU A 38 14.10 -9.51 0.59
CA LEU A 38 14.93 -8.31 0.50
C LEU A 38 16.15 -8.40 1.42
N ALA A 39 16.30 -9.53 2.14
CA ALA A 39 17.45 -9.76 3.01
C ALA A 39 18.76 -9.77 2.19
N GLY A 40 19.76 -9.05 2.69
CA GLY A 40 21.07 -8.96 2.04
C GLY A 40 21.23 -7.81 1.03
N MET A 41 20.16 -7.06 0.73
CA MET A 41 20.28 -5.83 -0.06
C MET A 41 20.90 -4.69 0.74
N SER A 42 21.67 -3.83 0.08
CA SER A 42 22.17 -2.59 0.70
C SER A 42 21.02 -1.63 1.00
N SER A 43 21.15 -0.79 2.03
CA SER A 43 20.11 0.18 2.40
C SER A 43 19.72 1.11 1.25
N GLY A 44 20.69 1.50 0.41
CA GLY A 44 20.43 2.33 -0.78
C GLY A 44 19.64 1.60 -1.86
N MET A 45 19.94 0.33 -2.10
CA MET A 45 19.18 -0.50 -3.05
C MET A 45 17.76 -0.77 -2.53
N LEU A 46 17.62 -1.07 -1.24
CA LEU A 46 16.32 -1.26 -0.60
C LEU A 46 15.46 0.00 -0.71
N PHE A 47 16.03 1.17 -0.42
CA PHE A 47 15.34 2.45 -0.57
C PHE A 47 14.91 2.69 -2.03
N PHE A 48 15.82 2.53 -2.99
CA PHE A 48 15.51 2.72 -4.40
C PHE A 48 14.38 1.80 -4.87
N LEU A 49 14.42 0.51 -4.51
CA LEU A 49 13.39 -0.44 -4.91
C LEU A 49 12.06 -0.19 -4.19
N ALA A 50 12.07 -0.17 -2.86
CA ALA A 50 10.85 -0.13 -2.05
C ALA A 50 10.15 1.24 -2.05
N VAL A 51 10.89 2.34 -2.22
CA VAL A 51 10.34 3.70 -2.13
C VAL A 51 10.15 4.34 -3.51
N LEU A 52 10.99 4.01 -4.49
CA LEU A 52 10.94 4.65 -5.81
C LEU A 52 10.38 3.72 -6.89
N LEU A 53 11.03 2.58 -7.14
CA LEU A 53 10.72 1.76 -8.31
C LEU A 53 9.43 0.95 -8.16
N PHE A 54 9.31 0.14 -7.11
CA PHE A 54 8.15 -0.74 -6.92
C PHE A 54 6.85 0.03 -6.74
N PRO A 55 6.78 1.14 -5.97
CA PRO A 55 5.55 1.91 -5.86
C PRO A 55 5.00 2.38 -7.20
N LEU A 56 5.85 2.77 -8.16
CA LEU A 56 5.41 3.20 -9.49
C LEU A 56 4.73 2.07 -10.25
N TYR A 57 5.35 0.89 -10.27
CA TYR A 57 4.82 -0.30 -10.94
C TYR A 57 3.56 -0.84 -10.24
N GLU A 58 3.63 -1.02 -8.93
CA GLU A 58 2.55 -1.55 -8.12
C GLU A 58 1.35 -0.61 -8.07
N THR A 59 1.55 0.71 -8.08
CA THR A 59 0.44 1.66 -8.22
C THR A 59 -0.23 1.50 -9.59
N PHE A 60 0.51 1.25 -10.66
CA PHE A 60 -0.10 1.01 -11.97
C PHE A 60 -0.95 -0.28 -11.95
N VAL A 61 -0.37 -1.39 -11.51
CA VAL A 61 -1.05 -2.70 -11.55
C VAL A 61 -2.15 -2.82 -10.50
N GLY A 62 -1.83 -2.46 -9.26
CA GLY A 62 -2.71 -2.65 -8.11
C GLY A 62 -3.68 -1.50 -7.85
N GLN A 63 -3.49 -0.34 -8.49
CA GLN A 63 -4.41 0.79 -8.36
C GLN A 63 -5.04 1.18 -9.71
N VAL A 64 -4.23 1.60 -10.68
CA VAL A 64 -4.76 2.16 -11.93
C VAL A 64 -5.63 1.16 -12.69
N LEU A 65 -5.11 -0.05 -12.95
CA LEU A 65 -5.84 -1.06 -13.72
C LEU A 65 -7.19 -1.45 -13.07
N PRO A 66 -7.25 -1.88 -11.80
CA PRO A 66 -8.51 -2.28 -11.18
C PRO A 66 -9.50 -1.11 -11.09
N ILE A 67 -9.04 0.10 -10.80
CA ILE A 67 -9.91 1.29 -10.74
C ILE A 67 -10.49 1.62 -12.12
N GLU A 68 -9.67 1.71 -13.16
CA GLU A 68 -10.17 2.09 -14.49
C GLU A 68 -11.07 1.01 -15.09
N ILE A 69 -10.84 -0.27 -14.79
CA ILE A 69 -11.75 -1.37 -15.14
C ILE A 69 -13.08 -1.19 -14.40
N ALA A 70 -13.07 -1.05 -13.07
CA ALA A 70 -14.28 -0.90 -12.26
C ALA A 70 -15.09 0.35 -12.67
N ARG A 71 -14.42 1.48 -12.95
CA ARG A 71 -15.06 2.70 -13.45
C ARG A 71 -15.78 2.49 -14.78
N ARG A 72 -15.17 1.74 -15.71
CA ARG A 72 -15.80 1.41 -17.01
C ARG A 72 -17.03 0.51 -16.85
N LEU A 73 -17.10 -0.24 -15.75
CA LEU A 73 -18.27 -1.03 -15.36
C LEU A 73 -19.32 -0.23 -14.57
N GLY A 74 -19.14 1.08 -14.42
CA GLY A 74 -20.09 1.96 -13.72
C GLY A 74 -19.99 1.93 -12.20
N VAL A 75 -18.94 1.33 -11.62
CA VAL A 75 -18.74 1.31 -10.17
C VAL A 75 -18.43 2.71 -9.65
N GLY A 76 -19.10 3.11 -8.56
CA GLY A 76 -18.85 4.40 -7.90
C GLY A 76 -17.45 4.52 -7.28
N SER A 77 -17.02 5.74 -6.94
CA SER A 77 -15.65 6.02 -6.47
C SER A 77 -15.23 5.20 -5.24
N VAL A 78 -16.11 5.06 -4.24
CA VAL A 78 -15.84 4.26 -3.04
C VAL A 78 -15.68 2.78 -3.40
N GLY A 79 -16.58 2.24 -4.23
CA GLY A 79 -16.50 0.86 -4.69
C GLY A 79 -15.22 0.58 -5.48
N CYS A 80 -14.81 1.50 -6.35
CA CYS A 80 -13.54 1.41 -7.07
C CYS A 80 -12.35 1.35 -6.10
N ALA A 81 -12.35 2.20 -5.06
CA ALA A 81 -11.28 2.22 -4.07
C ALA A 81 -11.20 0.92 -3.26
N LEU A 82 -12.35 0.36 -2.86
CA LEU A 82 -12.41 -0.91 -2.12
C LEU A 82 -11.98 -2.11 -2.98
N ILE A 83 -12.43 -2.19 -4.23
CA ILE A 83 -12.01 -3.25 -5.18
C ILE A 83 -10.49 -3.19 -5.37
N SER A 84 -9.97 -2.00 -5.62
CA SER A 84 -8.55 -1.75 -5.82
C SER A 84 -7.72 -2.11 -4.59
N GLY A 85 -8.15 -1.67 -3.41
CA GLY A 85 -7.52 -2.03 -2.14
C GLY A 85 -7.52 -3.54 -1.91
N GLY A 86 -8.63 -4.22 -2.21
CA GLY A 86 -8.72 -5.68 -2.14
C GLY A 86 -7.75 -6.38 -3.09
N VAL A 87 -7.67 -5.96 -4.37
CA VAL A 87 -6.71 -6.50 -5.35
C VAL A 87 -5.28 -6.31 -4.85
N PHE A 88 -4.96 -5.13 -4.35
CA PHE A 88 -3.64 -4.81 -3.80
C PHE A 88 -3.31 -5.71 -2.60
N GLY A 89 -4.25 -5.87 -1.68
CA GLY A 89 -4.12 -6.73 -0.52
C GLY A 89 -3.96 -8.21 -0.86
N VAL A 90 -4.69 -8.72 -1.87
CA VAL A 90 -4.52 -10.10 -2.33
C VAL A 90 -3.12 -10.32 -2.90
N GLY A 91 -2.59 -9.38 -3.69
CA GLY A 91 -1.20 -9.47 -4.19
C GLY A 91 -0.18 -9.59 -3.05
N HIS A 92 -0.38 -8.83 -1.98
CA HIS A 92 0.49 -8.82 -0.81
C HIS A 92 0.25 -10.04 0.10
N PHE A 93 -0.97 -10.56 0.18
CA PHE A 93 -1.25 -11.82 0.87
C PHE A 93 -0.42 -12.97 0.29
N LEU A 94 -0.30 -13.04 -1.04
CA LEU A 94 0.48 -14.08 -1.71
C LEU A 94 1.99 -13.99 -1.41
N ASN A 95 2.49 -12.79 -1.06
CA ASN A 95 3.91 -12.54 -0.80
C ASN A 95 4.29 -12.49 0.69
N GLY A 96 3.34 -12.20 1.58
CA GLY A 96 3.59 -11.96 3.01
C GLY A 96 2.51 -12.48 3.97
N GLY A 97 1.55 -13.26 3.48
CA GLY A 97 0.49 -13.87 4.27
C GLY A 97 -0.58 -12.91 4.81
N GLY A 98 -1.31 -13.39 5.81
CA GLY A 98 -2.55 -12.78 6.30
C GLY A 98 -2.37 -11.35 6.81
N ALA A 99 -1.39 -11.12 7.68
CA ALA A 99 -1.15 -9.80 8.25
C ALA A 99 -0.73 -8.79 7.19
N HIS A 100 0.12 -9.21 6.25
CA HIS A 100 0.57 -8.37 5.15
C HIS A 100 -0.59 -8.03 4.20
N GLY A 101 -1.40 -9.02 3.82
CA GLY A 101 -2.55 -8.82 2.93
C GLY A 101 -3.61 -7.88 3.51
N VAL A 102 -3.95 -8.02 4.80
CA VAL A 102 -4.94 -7.15 5.45
C VAL A 102 -4.44 -5.72 5.58
N THR A 103 -3.23 -5.53 6.13
CA THR A 103 -2.67 -4.18 6.35
C THR A 103 -2.48 -3.41 5.05
N THR A 104 -2.05 -4.09 3.99
CA THR A 104 -1.91 -3.51 2.65
C THR A 104 -3.26 -3.32 1.96
N SER A 105 -4.31 -4.10 2.25
CA SER A 105 -5.67 -3.83 1.75
C SER A 105 -6.16 -2.44 2.17
N PHE A 106 -5.94 -2.08 3.44
CA PHE A 106 -6.30 -0.76 3.97
C PHE A 106 -5.43 0.35 3.37
N ALA A 107 -4.10 0.16 3.30
CA ALA A 107 -3.21 1.13 2.67
C ALA A 107 -3.57 1.36 1.18
N GLY A 108 -3.76 0.27 0.44
CA GLY A 108 -4.15 0.27 -0.97
C GLY A 108 -5.48 0.99 -1.19
N SER A 109 -6.46 0.80 -0.30
CA SER A 109 -7.74 1.52 -0.36
C SER A 109 -7.55 3.04 -0.24
N VAL A 110 -6.63 3.51 0.61
CA VAL A 110 -6.30 4.94 0.74
C VAL A 110 -5.61 5.48 -0.52
N PHE A 111 -4.68 4.71 -1.11
CA PHE A 111 -4.04 5.10 -2.37
C PHE A 111 -5.05 5.18 -3.52
N ALA A 112 -5.92 4.19 -3.61
CA ALA A 112 -7.01 4.13 -4.58
C ALA A 112 -7.99 5.29 -4.40
N PHE A 113 -8.34 5.61 -3.15
CA PHE A 113 -9.19 6.75 -2.84
C PHE A 113 -8.55 8.06 -3.31
N GLY A 114 -7.25 8.24 -3.07
CA GLY A 114 -6.49 9.37 -3.61
C GLY A 114 -6.57 9.45 -5.13
N TYR A 115 -6.37 8.33 -5.83
CA TYR A 115 -6.48 8.24 -7.29
C TYR A 115 -7.86 8.72 -7.78
N VAL A 116 -8.95 8.15 -7.25
CA VAL A 116 -10.32 8.47 -7.70
C VAL A 116 -10.74 9.89 -7.35
N LEU A 117 -10.30 10.40 -6.20
CA LEU A 117 -10.64 11.75 -5.73
C LEU A 117 -10.16 12.82 -6.72
N VAL A 118 -8.92 12.69 -7.22
CA VAL A 118 -8.35 13.67 -8.17
C VAL A 118 -8.57 13.29 -9.64
N ARG A 119 -9.34 12.23 -9.92
CA ARG A 119 -9.50 11.71 -11.29
C ARG A 119 -10.19 12.64 -12.27
N HIS A 120 -11.00 13.55 -11.76
CA HIS A 120 -11.63 14.62 -12.54
C HIS A 120 -10.59 15.63 -13.09
N VAL A 121 -9.43 15.79 -12.43
CA VAL A 121 -8.32 16.64 -12.91
C VAL A 121 -7.59 15.99 -14.09
N GLY A 122 -7.49 14.66 -14.09
CA GLY A 122 -6.92 13.88 -15.18
C GLY A 122 -6.11 12.69 -14.70
N PHE A 123 -5.83 11.77 -15.63
CA PHE A 123 -5.12 10.52 -15.34
C PHE A 123 -3.74 10.73 -14.68
N ARG A 124 -2.94 11.66 -15.23
CA ARG A 124 -1.57 11.93 -14.74
C ARG A 124 -1.59 12.39 -13.28
N ALA A 125 -2.48 13.32 -12.94
CA ALA A 125 -2.62 13.82 -11.57
C ALA A 125 -3.04 12.72 -10.59
N SER A 126 -3.97 11.84 -11.01
CA SER A 126 -4.38 10.68 -10.21
C SER A 126 -3.27 9.68 -9.97
N TYR A 127 -2.55 9.30 -11.02
CA TYR A 127 -1.43 8.37 -10.91
C TYR A 127 -0.35 8.94 -9.98
N VAL A 128 0.08 10.19 -10.19
CA VAL A 128 1.09 10.84 -9.35
C VAL A 128 0.63 10.94 -7.89
N THR A 129 -0.65 11.23 -7.64
CA THR A 129 -1.19 11.31 -6.28
C THR A 129 -1.10 9.97 -5.56
N ALA A 130 -1.57 8.89 -6.20
CA ALA A 130 -1.54 7.55 -5.64
C ALA A 130 -0.11 7.02 -5.47
N ALA A 131 0.74 7.20 -6.49
CA ALA A 131 2.13 6.76 -6.46
C ALA A 131 2.94 7.50 -5.40
N THR A 132 2.72 8.80 -5.22
CA THR A 132 3.36 9.57 -4.15
C THR A 132 2.89 9.12 -2.78
N ALA A 133 1.58 8.86 -2.59
CA ALA A 133 1.07 8.34 -1.34
C ALA A 133 1.68 6.97 -1.00
N HIS A 134 1.79 6.10 -2.00
CA HIS A 134 2.39 4.78 -1.85
C HIS A 134 3.89 4.85 -1.54
N ALA A 135 4.66 5.64 -2.30
CA ALA A 135 6.08 5.85 -2.05
C ALA A 135 6.33 6.40 -0.64
N MET A 136 5.54 7.39 -0.20
CA MET A 136 5.68 7.97 1.14
C MET A 136 5.27 6.99 2.25
N HIS A 137 4.27 6.13 2.01
CA HIS A 137 3.92 5.07 2.95
C HIS A 137 5.13 4.16 3.19
N ASN A 138 5.75 3.70 2.10
CA ASN A 138 6.93 2.84 2.18
C ASN A 138 8.13 3.56 2.79
N ALA A 139 8.32 4.86 2.50
CA ALA A 139 9.38 5.66 3.11
C ALA A 139 9.22 5.77 4.64
N VAL A 140 7.99 5.98 5.12
CA VAL A 140 7.71 6.05 6.56
C VAL A 140 7.96 4.70 7.23
N LEU A 141 7.51 3.60 6.62
CA LEU A 141 7.79 2.25 7.15
C LEU A 141 9.29 1.95 7.17
N MET A 142 10.02 2.28 6.10
CA MET A 142 11.47 2.14 6.06
C MET A 142 12.16 2.98 7.14
N LEU A 143 11.74 4.22 7.35
CA LEU A 143 12.29 5.08 8.40
C LEU A 143 12.01 4.47 9.79
N ALA A 144 10.81 3.93 10.03
CA ALA A 144 10.50 3.25 11.27
C ALA A 144 11.42 2.04 11.51
N LEU A 145 11.69 1.22 10.48
CA LEU A 145 12.61 0.07 10.56
C LEU A 145 14.09 0.47 10.74
N LEU A 146 14.46 1.72 10.40
CA LEU A 146 15.79 2.28 10.64
C LEU A 146 15.92 2.83 12.06
N LEU A 147 14.89 3.54 12.53
CA LEU A 147 14.87 4.14 13.88
C LEU A 147 14.61 3.11 14.98
N PHE A 148 13.90 2.03 14.67
CA PHE A 148 13.54 0.97 15.61
C PHE A 148 13.96 -0.40 15.06
N PRO A 149 15.26 -0.76 15.11
CA PRO A 149 15.78 -2.01 14.54
C PRO A 149 15.13 -3.27 15.11
N GLN A 150 14.57 -3.21 16.32
CA GLN A 150 13.81 -4.29 16.96
C GLN A 150 12.50 -4.65 16.24
N LEU A 151 12.06 -3.84 15.27
CA LEU A 151 10.89 -4.11 14.42
C LEU A 151 11.23 -4.89 13.14
N ARG A 152 12.51 -5.21 12.90
CA ARG A 152 12.96 -5.98 11.72
C ARG A 152 12.74 -7.48 11.89
#